data_AF-A0A504JDT3-F1
#
_entry.id   AF-A0A504JDT3-F1
#
_cell.length_a   1.000
_cell.length_b   1.000
_cell.length_c   1.000
_cell.angle_alpha   90.00
_cell.angle_beta   90.00
_cell.angle_gamma   90.00
#
_symmetry.space_group_name_H-M   'P 1'
#
loop_
_entity.id
_entity.type
_entity.pdbx_description
1 polymer ?
#
loop_
_entity_poly.entity_id
_entity_poly.type
_entity_poly.pdbx_seq_one_letter_code
_entity_poly.pdbx_strand_id
1 'polypeptide(L)'
;MKKLLFILLVILLNACTQEKRDKLIAVNEPKIDQSIKLSGIYQYVYEHNTKYLIENHYLEFKNGNAFYYGTSDDFDEVREGYHPGFFKTQIDKIDIGEDTISFSLHVNDSIFYKKPISPLYKNKKNQRWDIGVRYNTRDYNGKITGDTIIIHTKNFDPRVFIKKKEENDK
;
A
#
# COMPACT_ATOMS: atom_id res chain seq x y z
N MET A 1 -29.58 -58.97 36.33
CA MET A 1 -29.96 -57.54 36.16
C MET A 1 -29.31 -56.78 37.31
N LYS A 2 -28.45 -55.77 37.18
CA LYS A 2 -28.32 -54.68 36.21
C LYS A 2 -26.84 -54.33 36.04
N LYS A 3 -26.31 -54.50 34.83
CA LYS A 3 -25.12 -53.81 34.34
C LYS A 3 -25.54 -52.36 34.07
N LEU A 4 -25.48 -51.48 35.07
CA LEU A 4 -25.79 -50.07 34.87
C LEU A 4 -25.14 -49.18 35.94
N LEU A 5 -23.83 -49.32 36.17
CA LEU A 5 -23.12 -48.42 37.08
C LEU A 5 -21.64 -48.22 36.71
N PHE A 6 -21.32 -48.17 35.41
CA PHE A 6 -19.94 -47.90 34.96
C PHE A 6 -19.83 -46.86 33.84
N ILE A 7 -20.94 -46.27 33.38
CA ILE A 7 -20.92 -45.32 32.25
C ILE A 7 -20.94 -43.84 32.69
N LEU A 8 -21.28 -43.53 33.95
CA LEU A 8 -21.29 -42.13 34.40
C LEU A 8 -19.92 -41.58 34.85
N LEU A 9 -18.93 -42.44 35.12
CA LEU A 9 -17.61 -41.98 35.61
C LEU A 9 -16.62 -41.65 34.47
N VAL A 10 -16.91 -42.07 33.23
CA VAL A 10 -16.03 -41.80 32.06
C VAL A 10 -16.31 -40.43 31.45
N ILE A 11 -17.50 -39.84 31.65
CA ILE A 11 -17.84 -38.53 31.09
C ILE A 11 -17.23 -37.38 31.90
N LEU A 12 -17.01 -37.55 33.21
CA LEU A 12 -16.43 -36.50 34.07
C LEU A 12 -14.90 -36.33 33.94
N LEU A 13 -14.19 -37.35 33.44
CA LEU A 13 -12.74 -37.27 33.25
C LEU A 13 -12.34 -36.57 31.93
N ASN A 14 -13.19 -36.60 30.91
CA ASN A 14 -12.89 -35.94 29.63
C ASN A 14 -13.17 -34.44 29.61
N ALA A 15 -14.07 -33.93 30.45
CA ALA A 15 -14.33 -32.49 30.55
C ALA A 15 -13.16 -31.73 31.19
N CYS A 16 -12.47 -32.33 32.16
CA CYS A 16 -11.36 -31.69 32.88
C CYS A 16 -10.06 -31.64 32.05
N THR A 17 -9.92 -32.50 31.03
CA THR A 17 -8.74 -32.52 30.14
C THR A 17 -8.82 -31.53 28.98
N GLN A 18 -10.03 -31.13 28.55
CA GLN A 18 -10.19 -30.18 27.45
C GLN A 18 -9.82 -28.75 27.90
N GLU A 19 -10.27 -28.36 29.09
CA GLU A 19 -9.96 -27.04 29.68
C GLU A 19 -8.45 -26.82 29.93
N LYS A 20 -7.68 -27.90 30.15
CA LYS A 20 -6.21 -27.86 30.28
C LYS A 20 -5.47 -27.89 28.93
N ARG A 21 -6.06 -28.41 27.86
CA ARG A 21 -5.46 -28.36 26.51
C ARG A 21 -5.71 -27.01 25.83
N ASP A 22 -6.87 -26.40 26.05
CA ASP A 22 -7.16 -25.07 25.53
C ASP A 22 -6.27 -23.98 26.16
N LYS A 23 -5.77 -24.22 27.38
CA LYS A 23 -4.80 -23.33 28.05
C LYS A 23 -3.33 -23.52 27.63
N LEU A 24 -2.97 -24.64 26.98
CA LEU A 24 -1.57 -24.91 26.60
C LEU A 24 -1.24 -24.55 25.15
N ILE A 25 -2.25 -24.28 24.30
CA ILE A 25 -2.08 -23.78 22.93
C ILE A 25 -2.14 -22.24 22.87
N ALA A 26 -2.45 -21.57 24.00
CA ALA A 26 -2.32 -20.12 24.13
C ALA A 26 -0.86 -19.67 24.42
N VAL A 27 0.12 -20.25 23.72
CA VAL A 27 1.52 -19.85 23.80
C VAL A 27 1.96 -19.34 22.43
N ASN A 28 1.99 -18.01 22.34
CA ASN A 28 2.57 -17.16 21.29
C ASN A 28 1.84 -17.14 19.94
N GLU A 29 0.59 -16.66 19.95
CA GLU A 29 0.25 -15.70 18.88
C GLU A 29 1.11 -14.45 19.10
N PRO A 30 1.83 -13.95 18.09
CA PRO A 30 2.56 -12.71 18.24
C PRO A 30 1.52 -11.63 18.54
N LYS A 31 1.63 -11.01 19.73
CA LYS A 31 0.97 -9.74 19.99
C LYS A 31 1.62 -8.71 19.07
N ILE A 32 1.06 -8.52 17.89
CA ILE A 32 1.45 -7.45 17.00
C ILE A 32 0.60 -6.25 17.39
N ASP A 33 1.02 -5.62 18.48
CA ASP A 33 0.64 -4.25 18.77
C ASP A 33 1.70 -3.34 18.16
N GLN A 34 1.41 -2.88 16.95
CA GLN A 34 1.74 -1.57 16.42
C GLN A 34 0.98 -1.43 15.10
N SER A 35 -0.10 -0.66 15.07
CA SER A 35 -0.63 -0.15 13.81
C SER A 35 0.55 0.45 13.05
N ILE A 36 0.89 -0.09 11.87
CA ILE A 36 2.02 0.43 11.10
C ILE A 36 1.70 1.89 10.79
N LYS A 37 2.33 2.79 11.54
CA LYS A 37 2.22 4.21 11.29
C LYS A 37 3.20 4.56 10.19
N LEU A 38 2.77 4.34 8.95
CA LEU A 38 3.52 4.77 7.78
C LEU A 38 3.82 6.27 7.88
N SER A 39 5.08 6.61 7.62
CA SER A 39 5.58 7.99 7.64
C SER A 39 6.71 8.13 6.63
N GLY A 40 6.89 9.35 6.12
CA GLY A 40 7.95 9.70 5.19
C GLY A 40 7.58 9.40 3.74
N ILE A 41 8.61 9.39 2.89
CA ILE A 41 8.48 9.21 1.44
C ILE A 41 8.97 7.81 1.07
N TYR A 42 8.19 7.08 0.32
CA TYR A 42 8.59 5.83 -0.32
C TYR A 42 8.64 6.05 -1.83
N GLN A 43 9.70 5.57 -2.47
CA GLN A 43 9.95 5.78 -3.89
C GLN A 43 9.97 4.45 -4.63
N TYR A 44 9.21 4.38 -5.71
CA TYR A 44 9.41 3.37 -6.75
C TYR A 44 10.22 4.00 -7.90
N VAL A 45 11.35 3.37 -8.23
CA VAL A 45 12.19 3.78 -9.35
C VAL A 45 11.75 3.04 -10.60
N TYR A 46 11.19 3.77 -11.57
CA TYR A 46 10.73 3.16 -12.82
C TYR A 46 11.89 2.64 -13.67
N GLU A 47 11.80 1.39 -14.11
CA GLU A 47 12.86 0.68 -14.82
C GLU A 47 13.23 1.31 -16.17
N HIS A 48 12.32 2.05 -16.82
CA HIS A 48 12.54 2.66 -18.13
C HIS A 48 12.86 4.16 -18.08
N ASN A 49 13.23 4.68 -16.91
CA ASN A 49 13.72 6.05 -16.78
C ASN A 49 14.84 6.35 -17.77
N THR A 50 14.82 7.55 -18.33
CA THR A 50 15.91 8.10 -19.14
C THR A 50 16.48 9.34 -18.48
N LYS A 51 17.63 9.83 -18.97
CA LYS A 51 18.22 11.10 -18.50
C LYS A 51 17.32 12.32 -18.72
N TYR A 52 16.28 12.21 -19.55
CA TYR A 52 15.36 13.31 -19.89
C TYR A 52 13.96 13.12 -19.32
N LEU A 53 13.60 11.89 -18.95
CA LEU A 53 12.26 11.53 -18.51
C LEU A 53 12.36 10.59 -17.32
N ILE A 54 12.02 11.12 -16.14
CA ILE A 54 12.00 10.38 -14.88
C ILE A 54 10.54 10.17 -14.47
N GLU A 55 10.10 8.92 -14.51
CA GLU A 55 8.72 8.47 -14.29
C GLU A 55 8.58 7.72 -12.97
N ASN A 56 9.40 8.07 -11.98
CA ASN A 56 9.29 7.52 -10.64
C ASN A 56 7.94 7.83 -10.00
N HIS A 57 7.44 6.88 -9.22
CA HIS A 57 6.25 7.06 -8.40
C HIS A 57 6.65 7.23 -6.93
N TYR A 58 5.79 7.91 -6.17
CA TYR A 58 6.02 8.13 -4.75
C TYR A 58 4.75 7.95 -3.93
N LEU A 59 4.91 7.38 -2.73
CA LEU A 59 3.95 7.45 -1.64
C LEU A 59 4.53 8.38 -0.58
N GLU A 60 3.76 9.37 -0.14
CA GLU A 60 4.15 10.29 0.94
C GLU A 60 3.14 10.20 2.08
N PHE A 61 3.60 9.83 3.27
CA PHE A 61 2.80 9.78 4.49
C PHE A 61 3.28 10.87 5.44
N LYS A 62 2.47 11.90 5.67
CA LYS A 62 2.84 13.08 6.46
C LYS A 62 1.66 13.68 7.19
N ASN A 63 1.81 13.86 8.51
CA ASN A 63 0.83 14.52 9.38
C ASN A 63 -0.59 13.95 9.24
N GLY A 64 -0.72 12.63 9.15
CA GLY A 64 -2.01 11.95 8.98
C GLY A 64 -2.58 12.01 7.56
N ASN A 65 -1.90 12.66 6.61
CA ASN A 65 -2.25 12.66 5.20
C ASN A 65 -1.39 11.65 4.43
N ALA A 66 -1.95 11.10 3.36
CA ALA A 66 -1.24 10.24 2.42
C ALA A 66 -1.42 10.78 1.00
N PHE A 67 -0.33 10.86 0.24
CA PHE A 67 -0.33 11.35 -1.14
C PHE A 67 0.32 10.34 -2.07
N TYR A 68 -0.22 10.25 -3.29
CA TYR A 68 0.36 9.49 -4.38
C TYR A 68 0.88 10.44 -5.45
N TYR A 69 2.06 10.12 -5.96
CA TYR A 69 2.68 10.80 -7.09
C TYR A 69 2.95 9.75 -8.17
N GLY A 70 2.47 10.00 -9.38
CA GLY A 70 2.59 9.05 -10.47
C GLY A 70 2.36 9.67 -11.84
N THR A 71 2.07 8.81 -12.81
CA THR A 71 1.86 9.17 -14.21
C THR A 71 0.45 8.86 -14.69
N SER A 72 0.01 9.52 -15.76
CA SER A 72 -1.29 9.31 -16.41
C SER A 72 -1.51 7.87 -16.89
N ASP A 73 -0.45 7.07 -17.02
CA ASP A 73 -0.54 5.65 -17.39
C ASP A 73 -1.35 4.82 -16.41
N ASP A 74 -1.35 5.22 -15.15
CA ASP A 74 -2.22 4.60 -14.15
C ASP A 74 -3.70 4.79 -14.51
N PHE A 75 -4.06 5.54 -15.54
CA PHE A 75 -5.43 5.85 -15.94
C PHE A 75 -5.68 5.72 -17.44
N ASP A 76 -4.72 5.15 -18.16
CA ASP A 76 -4.77 4.96 -19.60
C ASP A 76 -4.43 3.52 -19.96
N GLU A 77 -5.00 2.99 -21.05
CA GLU A 77 -4.74 1.61 -21.46
C GLU A 77 -3.49 1.51 -22.33
N VAL A 78 -3.27 2.50 -23.21
CA VAL A 78 -2.17 2.52 -24.18
C VAL A 78 -1.79 3.98 -24.47
N ARG A 79 -0.49 4.28 -24.46
CA ARG A 79 0.03 5.57 -24.96
C ARG A 79 0.13 5.55 -26.48
N GLU A 80 -0.44 6.54 -27.16
CA GLU A 80 -0.28 6.70 -28.61
C GLU A 80 0.35 8.08 -28.94
N GLY A 81 1.69 8.12 -28.97
CA GLY A 81 2.43 9.28 -29.51
C GLY A 81 2.68 10.45 -28.55
N TYR A 82 2.58 10.25 -27.23
CA TYR A 82 2.82 11.30 -26.23
C TYR A 82 3.58 10.80 -24.98
N HIS A 83 4.20 11.75 -24.28
CA HIS A 83 4.72 11.56 -22.93
C HIS A 83 3.60 11.64 -21.89
N PRO A 84 3.71 10.91 -20.78
CA PRO A 84 2.67 10.89 -19.77
C PRO A 84 2.52 12.26 -19.09
N GLY A 85 1.32 12.50 -18.57
CA GLY A 85 1.10 13.52 -17.57
C GLY A 85 1.59 13.05 -16.20
N PHE A 86 2.14 13.95 -15.41
CA PHE A 86 2.56 13.68 -14.03
C PHE A 86 1.61 14.35 -13.06
N PHE A 87 1.27 13.67 -11.97
CA PHE A 87 0.31 14.21 -11.00
C PHE A 87 0.76 13.97 -9.56
N LYS A 88 0.14 14.75 -8.66
CA LYS A 88 0.06 14.48 -7.24
C LYS A 88 -1.42 14.46 -6.89
N THR A 89 -1.88 13.45 -6.16
CA THR A 89 -3.21 13.45 -5.58
C THR A 89 -3.17 12.96 -4.14
N GLN A 90 -4.16 13.35 -3.35
CA GLN A 90 -4.37 12.78 -2.03
C GLN A 90 -4.94 11.37 -2.20
N ILE A 91 -4.48 10.43 -1.36
CA ILE A 91 -5.00 9.07 -1.37
C ILE A 91 -6.40 9.06 -0.73
N ASP A 92 -7.35 8.43 -1.42
CA ASP A 92 -8.70 8.19 -0.92
C ASP A 92 -8.80 6.81 -0.26
N LYS A 93 -9.81 6.59 0.59
CA LYS A 93 -10.19 5.29 1.18
C LYS A 93 -9.00 4.39 1.55
N ILE A 94 -8.00 4.94 2.21
CA ILE A 94 -6.84 4.18 2.63
C ILE A 94 -7.21 3.24 3.77
N ASP A 95 -6.84 1.97 3.62
CA ASP A 95 -6.94 0.94 4.64
C ASP A 95 -5.56 0.32 4.84
N ILE A 96 -5.07 0.36 6.08
CA ILE A 96 -3.74 -0.15 6.46
C ILE A 96 -3.97 -1.21 7.53
N GLY A 97 -3.69 -2.46 7.16
CA GLY A 97 -3.66 -3.58 8.08
C GLY A 97 -2.29 -3.76 8.73
N GLU A 98 -2.07 -4.93 9.29
CA GLU A 98 -0.80 -5.28 9.94
C GLU A 98 0.37 -5.31 8.95
N ASP A 99 0.20 -5.98 7.81
CA ASP A 99 1.20 -6.11 6.75
C ASP A 99 0.64 -5.75 5.38
N THR A 100 -0.58 -5.17 5.33
CA THR A 100 -1.28 -4.84 4.09
C THR A 100 -1.60 -3.35 4.00
N ILE A 101 -1.69 -2.88 2.76
CA ILE A 101 -2.21 -1.56 2.43
C ILE A 101 -3.13 -1.68 1.23
N SER A 102 -4.27 -1.03 1.27
CA SER A 102 -5.11 -0.82 0.09
C SER A 102 -5.59 0.62 0.04
N PHE A 103 -5.75 1.13 -1.17
CA PHE A 103 -6.27 2.47 -1.38
C PHE A 103 -6.80 2.66 -2.79
N SER A 104 -7.55 3.74 -2.97
CA SER A 104 -8.02 4.20 -4.27
C SER A 104 -7.48 5.59 -4.55
N LEU A 105 -7.31 5.91 -5.82
CA LEU A 105 -7.06 7.28 -6.28
C LEU A 105 -8.25 7.75 -7.10
N HIS A 106 -8.68 8.99 -6.87
CA HIS A 106 -9.51 9.73 -7.79
C HIS A 106 -8.73 10.91 -8.38
N VAL A 107 -8.80 11.09 -9.70
CA VAL A 107 -8.06 12.14 -10.42
C VAL A 107 -8.97 12.90 -11.38
N ASN A 108 -8.50 14.05 -11.85
CA ASN A 108 -9.14 14.80 -12.92
C ASN A 108 -8.09 15.43 -13.83
N ASP A 109 -8.44 15.78 -15.07
CA ASP A 109 -7.48 16.26 -16.07
C ASP A 109 -6.75 17.57 -15.69
N SER A 110 -7.20 18.29 -14.67
CA SER A 110 -6.55 19.55 -14.27
C SER A 110 -5.31 19.35 -13.40
N ILE A 111 -5.12 18.17 -12.80
CA ILE A 111 -4.00 17.89 -11.88
C ILE A 111 -2.77 17.31 -12.58
N PHE A 112 -2.82 17.09 -13.89
CA PHE A 112 -1.73 16.53 -14.66
C PHE A 112 -0.83 17.63 -15.24
N TYR A 113 0.47 17.37 -15.23
CA TYR A 113 1.51 18.29 -15.67
C TYR A 113 2.51 17.63 -16.61
N LYS A 114 3.17 18.43 -17.48
CA LYS A 114 4.07 17.91 -18.53
C LYS A 114 5.43 17.42 -18.01
N LYS A 115 5.82 17.78 -16.79
CA LYS A 115 7.10 17.39 -16.16
C LYS A 115 6.88 16.63 -14.85
N PRO A 116 7.86 15.84 -14.39
CA PRO A 116 7.74 15.11 -13.13
C PRO A 116 7.37 15.99 -11.94
N ILE A 117 6.43 15.49 -11.13
CA ILE A 117 6.07 16.02 -9.82
C ILE A 117 6.65 15.07 -8.77
N SER A 118 7.37 15.60 -7.79
CA SER A 118 8.04 14.80 -6.76
C SER A 118 7.95 15.48 -5.40
N PRO A 119 7.84 14.71 -4.30
CA PRO A 119 8.00 15.24 -2.95
C PRO A 119 9.46 15.58 -2.61
N LEU A 120 10.44 15.09 -3.38
CA LEU A 120 11.88 15.24 -3.09
C LEU A 120 12.49 16.52 -3.69
N TYR A 121 11.89 17.07 -4.74
CA TYR A 121 12.38 18.29 -5.38
C TYR A 121 11.22 19.07 -5.99
N LYS A 122 11.32 20.39 -5.98
CA LYS A 122 10.29 21.27 -6.52
C LYS A 122 10.57 21.63 -7.97
N ASN A 123 9.62 21.38 -8.85
CA ASN A 123 9.63 21.93 -10.20
C ASN A 123 8.89 23.28 -10.20
N LYS A 124 9.62 24.39 -10.23
CA LYS A 124 9.05 25.75 -10.08
C LYS A 124 8.12 26.16 -11.22
N LYS A 125 8.26 25.55 -12.40
CA LYS A 125 7.43 25.85 -13.58
C LYS A 125 7.08 24.56 -14.31
N ASN A 126 5.82 24.17 -14.19
CA ASN A 126 5.29 22.99 -14.84
C ASN A 126 3.97 23.32 -15.55
N GLN A 127 3.94 23.11 -16.86
CA GLN A 127 2.75 23.38 -17.66
C GLN A 127 1.74 22.24 -17.45
N ARG A 128 0.46 22.57 -17.54
CA ARG A 128 -0.62 21.57 -17.54
C ARG A 128 -0.41 20.61 -18.70
N TRP A 129 -0.62 19.32 -18.46
CA TRP A 129 -0.71 18.30 -19.50
C TRP A 129 -2.16 18.19 -19.96
N ASP A 130 -2.36 18.36 -21.26
CA ASP A 130 -3.64 18.71 -21.88
C ASP A 130 -4.23 17.58 -22.75
N ILE A 131 -3.75 16.36 -22.56
CA ILE A 131 -4.22 15.16 -23.27
C ILE A 131 -5.43 14.55 -22.57
N GLY A 132 -5.42 14.54 -21.23
CA GLY A 132 -6.46 13.95 -20.40
C GLY A 132 -6.29 12.44 -20.19
N VAL A 133 -7.08 11.87 -19.28
CA VAL A 133 -7.05 10.44 -18.96
C VAL A 133 -8.36 9.75 -19.31
N ARG A 134 -8.30 8.46 -19.66
CA ARG A 134 -9.49 7.69 -20.02
C ARG A 134 -10.32 7.30 -18.81
N TYR A 135 -9.66 6.96 -17.70
CA TYR A 135 -10.30 6.63 -16.43
C TYR A 135 -9.92 7.67 -15.38
N ASN A 136 -10.78 7.89 -14.39
CA ASN A 136 -10.51 8.83 -13.31
C ASN A 136 -10.32 8.14 -11.95
N THR A 137 -10.37 6.82 -11.90
CA THR A 137 -10.18 6.03 -10.69
C THR A 137 -9.21 4.89 -10.92
N ARG A 138 -8.44 4.57 -9.87
CA ARG A 138 -7.59 3.36 -9.84
C ARG A 138 -7.48 2.85 -8.41
N ASP A 139 -7.59 1.52 -8.28
CA ASP A 139 -7.41 0.81 -7.01
C ASP A 139 -6.04 0.16 -6.94
N TYR A 140 -5.51 0.13 -5.72
CA TYR A 140 -4.19 -0.41 -5.38
C TYR A 140 -4.30 -1.28 -4.14
N ASN A 141 -3.55 -2.36 -4.13
CA ASN A 141 -3.37 -3.22 -2.99
C ASN A 141 -1.90 -3.58 -2.84
N GLY A 142 -1.45 -3.87 -1.63
CA GLY A 142 -0.04 -4.10 -1.42
C GLY A 142 0.30 -4.71 -0.07
N LYS A 143 1.59 -5.03 0.05
CA LYS A 143 2.20 -5.56 1.27
C LYS A 143 3.24 -4.61 1.81
N ILE A 144 3.30 -4.49 3.12
CA ILE A 144 4.28 -3.71 3.85
C ILE A 144 5.27 -4.67 4.49
N THR A 145 6.57 -4.42 4.31
CA THR A 145 7.64 -5.21 4.94
C THR A 145 8.80 -4.29 5.28
N GLY A 146 8.85 -3.85 6.55
CA GLY A 146 9.83 -2.87 7.01
C GLY A 146 9.76 -1.58 6.21
N ASP A 147 10.86 -1.20 5.57
CA ASP A 147 10.98 0.00 4.73
C ASP A 147 10.49 -0.20 3.28
N THR A 148 9.82 -1.32 2.99
CA THR A 148 9.34 -1.66 1.64
C THR A 148 7.82 -1.74 1.60
N ILE A 149 7.22 -1.16 0.56
CA ILE A 149 5.81 -1.33 0.21
C ILE A 149 5.73 -1.87 -1.22
N ILE A 150 5.20 -3.07 -1.39
CA ILE A 150 5.00 -3.67 -2.71
C ILE A 150 3.55 -3.45 -3.13
N ILE A 151 3.33 -2.60 -4.12
CA ILE A 151 2.00 -2.26 -4.62
C ILE A 151 1.72 -3.06 -5.89
N HIS A 152 0.54 -3.65 -5.95
CA HIS A 152 -0.04 -4.30 -7.10
C HIS A 152 -1.20 -3.43 -7.59
N THR A 153 -1.34 -3.36 -8.91
CA THR A 153 -2.49 -2.73 -9.54
C THR A 153 -2.75 -3.42 -10.88
N LYS A 154 -4.00 -3.37 -11.34
CA LYS A 154 -4.44 -4.10 -12.53
C LYS A 154 -3.66 -3.64 -13.77
N ASN A 155 -3.18 -4.59 -14.56
CA ASN A 155 -2.42 -4.43 -15.82
C ASN A 155 -0.98 -3.92 -15.67
N PHE A 156 -0.42 -3.91 -14.46
CA PHE A 156 0.97 -3.54 -14.22
C PHE A 156 1.70 -4.60 -13.41
N ASP A 157 3.01 -4.71 -13.64
CA ASP A 157 3.89 -5.45 -12.76
C ASP A 157 3.92 -4.82 -11.35
N PRO A 158 4.22 -5.60 -10.29
CA PRO A 158 4.30 -5.08 -8.95
C PRO A 158 5.36 -3.98 -8.81
N ARG A 159 4.98 -2.87 -8.18
CA ARG A 159 5.88 -1.72 -7.94
C ARG A 159 6.44 -1.81 -6.52
N VAL A 160 7.77 -1.82 -6.43
CA VAL A 160 8.48 -1.90 -5.15
C VAL A 160 8.87 -0.49 -4.70
N PHE A 161 8.16 0.03 -3.71
CA PHE A 161 8.43 1.34 -3.10
C PHE A 161 9.36 1.17 -1.89
N ILE A 162 10.49 1.87 -1.89
CA ILE A 162 11.48 1.81 -0.81
C ILE A 162 11.49 3.15 -0.07
N LYS A 163 11.45 3.11 1.27
CA LYS A 163 11.51 4.29 2.13
C LYS A 163 12.80 5.09 1.87
N LYS A 164 12.64 6.38 1.66
CA LYS A 164 13.76 7.32 1.58
C LYS A 164 14.19 7.69 2.99
N LYS A 165 15.50 7.67 3.21
CA LYS A 165 16.10 8.24 4.41
C LYS A 165 15.87 9.75 4.36
N GLU A 166 15.45 10.32 5.49
CA GLU A 166 15.47 11.77 5.64
C GLU A 166 16.92 12.22 5.48
N GLU A 167 17.20 13.00 4.43
CA GLU A 167 18.47 13.72 4.38
C GLU A 167 18.38 14.77 5.49
N ASN A 168 19.13 14.56 6.57
CA ASN A 168 19.38 15.61 7.54
C ASN A 168 20.08 16.73 6.76
N ASP A 169 19.33 17.75 6.35
CA ASP A 169 19.87 18.99 5.83
C ASP A 169 20.94 19.48 6.83
N LYS A 170 22.21 19.32 6.46
CA LYS A 170 23.37 19.84 7.18
C LYS A 170 23.67 21.26 6.72
#